data_AF-A0A836UF80-F1
#
_entry.id   AF-A0A836UF80-F1
#
_cell.length_a   1.000
_cell.length_b   1.000
_cell.length_c   1.000
_cell.angle_alpha   90.00
_cell.angle_beta   90.00
_cell.angle_gamma   90.00
#
_symmetry.space_group_name_H-M   'P 1'
#
loop_
_entity.id
_entity.type
_entity.pdbx_description
1 polymer ?
#
loop_
_entity_poly.entity_id
_entity_poly.type
_entity_poly.pdbx_seq_one_letter_code
_entity_poly.pdbx_strand_id
1 'polypeptide(L)'
;MIDVRQIRENPEALRQAILRRRVDPAKADVDAWLELDGQRRTVQQEIDGLNSQKKELAQLGRTDPDAARARGQELREQSRSLESKLTEITGRWQTILDWFPNWPHPDMPDGAGEEDNPEECVWIPGQGYLPADSLGIGEGSKSRMPTSPIHGDGEFEAKEHADLTPTLGVDTMQASQVSGSRFTYLKGDTARMQYAIQRLLFDELLGRGYDMMVPPLLVRERALYGTSHFPEGRDQVYAIESENVEDGAQLFLVGS
;
A
#
# COMPACT_ATOMS: atom_id res chain seq x y z
N MET A 1 -1.28 -8.28 4.86
CA MET A 1 -2.73 -8.50 5.00
C MET A 1 -3.02 -8.89 6.44
N ILE A 2 -4.06 -8.29 7.02
CA ILE A 2 -4.51 -8.53 8.40
C ILE A 2 -4.97 -9.98 8.58
N ASP A 3 -4.74 -10.57 9.75
CA ASP A 3 -5.17 -11.94 10.03
C ASP A 3 -6.70 -12.00 10.19
N VAL A 4 -7.35 -12.74 9.30
CA VAL A 4 -8.80 -12.96 9.28
C VAL A 4 -9.33 -13.59 10.57
N ARG A 5 -8.50 -14.32 11.33
CA ARG A 5 -8.88 -14.88 12.62
C ARG A 5 -9.07 -13.78 13.66
N GLN A 6 -8.14 -12.83 13.73
CA GLN A 6 -8.21 -11.70 14.65
C GLN A 6 -9.44 -10.83 14.40
N ILE A 7 -9.83 -10.67 13.12
CA ILE A 7 -11.05 -9.95 12.75
C ILE A 7 -12.29 -10.63 13.33
N ARG A 8 -12.38 -11.96 13.24
CA ARG A 8 -13.53 -12.72 13.77
C ARG A 8 -13.58 -12.72 15.28
N GLU A 9 -12.42 -12.80 15.93
CA GLU A 9 -12.31 -12.84 17.39
C GLU A 9 -12.60 -11.47 18.02
N ASN A 10 -12.20 -10.39 17.35
CA ASN A 10 -12.39 -9.03 17.84
C ASN A 10 -12.78 -8.05 16.72
N PRO A 11 -14.00 -8.16 16.18
CA PRO A 11 -14.46 -7.26 15.13
C PRO A 11 -14.58 -5.82 15.61
N GLU A 12 -14.82 -5.61 16.91
CA GLU A 12 -14.92 -4.27 17.46
C GLU A 12 -13.59 -3.52 17.44
N ALA A 13 -12.48 -4.21 17.75
CA ALA A 13 -11.15 -3.60 17.60
C ALA A 13 -10.89 -3.16 16.15
N LEU A 14 -11.35 -3.92 15.15
CA LEU A 14 -11.21 -3.52 13.75
C LEU A 14 -12.04 -2.28 13.44
N ARG A 15 -13.29 -2.20 13.92
CA ARG A 15 -14.12 -1.00 13.78
C ARG A 15 -13.43 0.23 14.37
N GLN A 16 -12.84 0.10 15.55
CA GLN A 16 -12.07 1.19 16.17
C GLN A 16 -10.82 1.55 15.36
N ALA A 17 -10.10 0.56 14.82
CA ALA A 17 -8.93 0.81 13.96
C ALA A 17 -9.30 1.54 12.66
N ILE A 18 -10.42 1.19 12.03
CA ILE A 18 -10.96 1.86 10.84
C ILE A 18 -11.24 3.33 11.14
N LEU A 19 -11.90 3.63 12.26
CA LEU A 19 -12.19 5.01 12.68
C LEU A 19 -10.90 5.78 13.00
N ARG A 20 -10.00 5.18 13.79
CA ARG A 20 -8.72 5.76 14.20
C ARG A 20 -7.84 6.12 13.00
N ARG A 21 -7.84 5.26 11.97
CA ARG A 21 -7.07 5.46 10.73
C ARG A 21 -7.84 6.20 9.64
N ARG A 22 -9.09 6.60 9.91
CA ARG A 22 -9.96 7.37 9.01
C ARG A 22 -10.19 6.72 7.66
N VAL A 23 -10.18 5.38 7.63
CA VAL A 23 -10.57 4.63 6.44
C VAL A 23 -12.07 4.77 6.26
N ASP A 24 -12.52 4.92 5.01
CA ASP A 24 -13.94 5.00 4.66
C ASP A 24 -14.71 3.76 5.14
N PRO A 25 -15.61 3.90 6.15
CA PRO A 25 -16.34 2.78 6.70
C PRO A 25 -17.28 2.10 5.70
N ALA A 26 -17.70 2.79 4.63
CA ALA A 26 -18.54 2.21 3.59
C ALA A 26 -17.76 1.23 2.70
N LYS A 27 -16.44 1.42 2.58
CA LYS A 27 -15.55 0.52 1.83
C LYS A 27 -14.97 -0.58 2.72
N ALA A 28 -14.72 -0.25 3.98
CA ALA A 28 -14.22 -1.15 5.02
C ALA A 28 -15.36 -1.67 5.94
N ASP A 29 -16.47 -2.16 5.37
CA ASP A 29 -17.63 -2.61 6.15
C ASP A 29 -17.38 -3.96 6.84
N VAL A 30 -17.16 -3.91 8.16
CA VAL A 30 -16.88 -5.09 8.99
C VAL A 30 -18.06 -6.08 9.03
N ASP A 31 -19.30 -5.59 9.06
CA ASP A 31 -20.47 -6.44 9.21
C ASP A 31 -20.78 -7.17 7.91
N ALA A 32 -20.72 -6.46 6.77
CA ALA A 32 -20.84 -7.06 5.46
C ALA A 32 -19.73 -8.10 5.21
N TRP A 33 -18.51 -7.82 5.66
CA TRP A 33 -17.40 -8.77 5.55
C TRP A 33 -17.63 -10.03 6.40
N LEU A 34 -18.13 -9.89 7.64
CA LEU A 34 -18.43 -11.02 8.53
C LEU A 34 -19.56 -11.89 7.96
N GLU A 35 -20.59 -11.27 7.37
CA GLU A 35 -21.67 -11.99 6.69
C GLU A 35 -21.11 -12.81 5.53
N LEU A 36 -20.31 -12.18 4.65
CA LEU A 36 -19.67 -12.85 3.52
C LEU A 36 -18.71 -13.95 3.98
N ASP A 37 -17.95 -13.74 5.06
CA ASP A 37 -17.07 -14.77 5.62
C ASP A 37 -17.85 -15.98 6.14
N GLY A 38 -19.00 -15.74 6.79
CA GLY A 38 -19.93 -16.78 7.20
C GLY A 38 -20.47 -17.58 6.01
N GLN A 39 -21.00 -16.88 5.01
CA GLN A 39 -21.50 -17.50 3.77
C GLN A 39 -20.41 -18.31 3.06
N ARG A 40 -19.19 -17.74 2.93
CA ARG A 40 -18.04 -18.41 2.29
C ARG A 40 -17.72 -19.73 2.98
N ARG A 41 -17.68 -19.73 4.31
CA ARG A 41 -17.42 -20.93 5.11
C ARG A 41 -18.50 -21.99 4.94
N THR A 42 -19.77 -21.59 4.93
CA THR A 42 -20.90 -22.50 4.69
C THR A 42 -20.79 -23.15 3.31
N VAL A 43 -20.59 -22.35 2.25
CA VAL A 43 -20.44 -22.87 0.89
C VAL A 43 -19.22 -23.79 0.78
N GLN A 44 -18.11 -23.45 1.45
CA GLN A 44 -16.93 -24.31 1.49
C GLN A 44 -17.23 -25.67 2.16
N GLN A 45 -17.97 -25.67 3.27
CA GLN A 45 -18.40 -26.90 3.94
C GLN A 45 -19.33 -27.74 3.04
N GLU A 46 -20.24 -27.10 2.30
CA GLU A 46 -21.11 -27.79 1.34
C GLU A 46 -20.31 -28.43 0.20
N ILE A 47 -19.30 -27.73 -0.34
CA ILE A 47 -18.38 -28.27 -1.35
C ILE A 47 -17.60 -29.48 -0.80
N ASP A 48 -17.11 -29.40 0.43
CA ASP A 48 -16.37 -30.50 1.07
C ASP A 48 -17.29 -31.72 1.30
N GLY A 49 -18.54 -31.48 1.70
CA GLY A 49 -19.57 -32.51 1.80
C GLY A 49 -19.88 -33.16 0.45
N LEU A 50 -20.02 -32.36 -0.60
CA LEU A 50 -20.27 -32.84 -1.97
C LEU A 50 -19.10 -33.66 -2.51
N ASN A 51 -17.87 -33.24 -2.24
CA ASN A 51 -16.67 -34.01 -2.57
C ASN A 51 -16.61 -35.36 -1.85
N SER A 52 -17.16 -35.45 -0.64
CA SER A 52 -17.31 -36.73 0.07
C SER A 52 -18.36 -37.61 -0.61
N GLN A 53 -19.52 -37.06 -1.00
CA GLN A 53 -20.55 -37.80 -1.75
C GLN A 53 -20.06 -38.32 -3.11
N LYS A 54 -19.22 -37.54 -3.83
CA LYS A 54 -18.59 -38.00 -5.07
C LYS A 54 -17.69 -39.22 -4.87
N LYS A 55 -16.99 -39.31 -3.73
CA LYS A 55 -16.16 -40.48 -3.40
C LYS A 55 -17.02 -41.73 -3.16
N GLU A 56 -18.16 -41.58 -2.49
CA GLU A 56 -19.14 -42.67 -2.30
C GLU A 56 -19.75 -43.11 -3.64
N LEU A 57 -20.08 -42.15 -4.52
CA LEU A 57 -20.58 -42.44 -5.85
C LEU A 57 -19.59 -43.28 -6.69
N ALA A 58 -18.29 -43.04 -6.55
CA ALA A 58 -17.26 -43.82 -7.24
C ALA A 58 -17.26 -45.31 -6.80
N GLN A 59 -17.69 -45.60 -5.56
CA GLN A 59 -17.88 -46.97 -5.08
C GLN A 59 -19.17 -47.57 -5.67
N LEU A 60 -20.28 -46.81 -5.67
CA LEU A 60 -21.56 -47.23 -6.25
C LEU A 60 -21.45 -47.54 -7.75
N GLY A 61 -20.63 -46.80 -8.50
CA GLY A 61 -20.39 -47.05 -9.92
C GLY A 61 -19.78 -48.42 -10.25
N ARG A 62 -19.28 -49.15 -9.25
CA ARG A 62 -18.81 -50.54 -9.40
C ARG A 62 -19.95 -51.57 -9.32
N THR A 63 -21.05 -51.22 -8.65
CA THR A 63 -22.17 -52.14 -8.38
C THR A 63 -23.43 -51.78 -9.18
N ASP A 64 -23.69 -50.49 -9.40
CA ASP A 64 -24.84 -49.98 -10.16
C ASP A 64 -24.42 -48.78 -11.04
N PRO A 65 -23.96 -49.05 -12.27
CA PRO A 65 -23.45 -48.02 -13.17
C PRO A 65 -24.50 -47.01 -13.63
N ASP A 66 -25.77 -47.41 -13.79
CA ASP A 66 -26.81 -46.54 -14.33
C ASP A 66 -27.33 -45.57 -13.26
N ALA A 67 -27.55 -46.04 -12.03
CA ALA A 67 -27.88 -45.17 -10.90
C ALA A 67 -26.72 -44.20 -10.58
N ALA A 68 -25.47 -44.67 -10.70
CA ALA A 68 -24.30 -43.83 -10.49
C ALA A 68 -24.17 -42.70 -11.54
N ARG A 69 -24.56 -42.94 -12.80
CA ARG A 69 -24.54 -41.89 -13.85
C ARG A 69 -25.53 -40.76 -13.56
N ALA A 70 -26.76 -41.09 -13.19
CA ALA A 70 -27.80 -40.09 -12.92
C ALA A 70 -27.40 -39.19 -11.73
N ARG A 71 -26.98 -39.80 -10.62
CA ARG A 71 -26.54 -39.07 -9.41
C ARG A 71 -25.22 -38.32 -9.64
N GLY A 72 -24.36 -38.82 -10.53
CA GLY A 72 -23.13 -38.14 -10.94
C GLY A 72 -23.38 -36.84 -11.73
N GLN A 73 -24.41 -36.82 -12.57
CA GLN A 73 -24.81 -35.59 -13.27
C GLN A 73 -25.33 -34.52 -12.30
N GLU A 74 -26.18 -34.91 -11.35
CA GLU A 74 -26.71 -34.02 -10.32
C GLU A 74 -25.60 -33.41 -9.45
N LEU A 75 -24.69 -34.24 -8.93
CA LEU A 75 -23.56 -33.77 -8.12
C LEU A 75 -22.62 -32.85 -8.90
N ARG A 76 -22.45 -33.08 -10.21
CA ARG A 76 -21.63 -32.22 -11.06
C ARG A 76 -22.25 -30.83 -11.22
N GLU A 77 -23.57 -30.75 -11.41
CA GLU A 77 -24.28 -29.47 -11.53
C GLU A 77 -24.27 -28.70 -10.20
N GLN A 78 -24.51 -29.39 -9.08
CA GLN A 78 -24.38 -28.81 -7.74
C GLN A 78 -22.96 -28.28 -7.47
N SER A 79 -21.92 -29.02 -7.88
CA SER A 79 -20.52 -28.57 -7.73
C SER A 79 -20.28 -27.26 -8.48
N ARG A 80 -20.69 -27.20 -9.74
CA ARG A 80 -20.51 -26.01 -10.57
C ARG A 80 -21.24 -24.81 -9.97
N SER A 81 -22.45 -25.01 -9.45
CA SER A 81 -23.22 -23.96 -8.79
C SER A 81 -22.51 -23.45 -7.53
N LEU A 82 -22.03 -24.35 -6.66
CA LEU A 82 -21.34 -23.97 -5.42
C LEU A 82 -19.98 -23.32 -5.68
N GLU A 83 -19.20 -23.82 -6.65
CA GLU A 83 -17.92 -23.23 -7.05
C GLU A 83 -18.11 -21.81 -7.60
N SER A 84 -19.15 -21.59 -8.40
CA SER A 84 -19.50 -20.26 -8.89
C SER A 84 -19.88 -19.32 -7.74
N LYS A 85 -20.73 -19.77 -6.81
CA LYS A 85 -21.11 -18.98 -5.62
C LYS A 85 -19.90 -18.66 -4.74
N LEU A 86 -19.03 -19.64 -4.52
CA LEU A 86 -17.82 -19.45 -3.73
C LEU A 86 -16.91 -18.39 -4.35
N THR A 87 -16.75 -18.42 -5.68
CA THR A 87 -15.95 -17.44 -6.43
C THR A 87 -16.51 -16.03 -6.26
N GLU A 88 -17.83 -15.86 -6.42
CA GLU A 88 -18.51 -14.58 -6.26
C GLU A 88 -18.38 -14.03 -4.83
N ILE A 89 -18.69 -14.85 -3.83
CA ILE A 89 -18.60 -14.47 -2.41
C ILE A 89 -17.15 -14.13 -2.04
N THR A 90 -16.17 -14.93 -2.50
CA THR A 90 -14.75 -14.70 -2.21
C THR A 90 -14.26 -13.41 -2.85
N GLY A 91 -14.70 -13.08 -4.07
CA GLY A 91 -14.38 -11.81 -4.71
C GLY A 91 -14.86 -10.61 -3.89
N ARG A 92 -16.14 -10.61 -3.50
CA ARG A 92 -16.72 -9.54 -2.66
C ARG A 92 -16.05 -9.47 -1.28
N TRP A 93 -15.77 -10.62 -0.68
CA TRP A 93 -15.07 -10.73 0.60
C TRP A 93 -13.66 -10.12 0.53
N GLN A 94 -12.93 -10.39 -0.56
CA GLN A 94 -11.59 -9.84 -0.77
C GLN A 94 -11.65 -8.33 -1.02
N THR A 95 -12.61 -7.86 -1.82
CA THR A 95 -12.79 -6.41 -2.07
C THR A 95 -12.92 -5.62 -0.76
N ILE A 96 -13.68 -6.11 0.21
CA ILE A 96 -13.81 -5.43 1.50
C ILE A 96 -12.55 -5.60 2.36
N LEU A 97 -11.97 -6.81 2.39
CA LEU A 97 -10.74 -7.10 3.15
C LEU A 97 -9.57 -6.19 2.75
N ASP A 98 -9.45 -5.88 1.46
CA ASP A 98 -8.39 -5.03 0.92
C ASP A 98 -8.46 -3.58 1.44
N TRP A 99 -9.63 -3.13 1.92
CA TRP A 99 -9.80 -1.83 2.56
C TRP A 99 -9.52 -1.85 4.07
N PHE A 100 -9.37 -3.01 4.70
CA PHE A 100 -9.09 -3.05 6.13
C PHE A 100 -7.67 -2.55 6.42
N PRO A 101 -7.52 -1.54 7.30
CA PRO A 101 -6.20 -1.02 7.60
C PRO A 101 -5.40 -1.99 8.46
N ASN A 102 -4.07 -1.82 8.48
CA ASN A 102 -3.25 -2.53 9.45
C ASN A 102 -3.55 -2.04 10.87
N TRP A 103 -3.39 -2.93 11.86
CA TRP A 103 -3.56 -2.62 13.27
C TRP A 103 -2.61 -1.48 13.71
N PRO A 104 -3.13 -0.39 14.29
CA PRO A 104 -2.30 0.63 14.89
C PRO A 104 -1.44 0.03 16.01
N HIS A 105 -0.17 0.43 16.08
CA HIS A 105 0.67 0.06 17.22
C HIS A 105 0.10 0.70 18.50
N PRO A 106 0.16 0.03 19.67
CA PRO A 106 -0.33 0.60 20.93
C PRO A 106 0.32 1.95 21.27
N ASP A 107 1.60 2.11 20.94
CA ASP A 107 2.35 3.35 21.20
C ASP A 107 2.15 4.43 20.13
N MET A 108 1.39 4.15 19.07
CA MET A 108 1.10 5.18 18.05
C MET A 108 0.21 6.26 18.69
N PRO A 109 0.56 7.55 18.63
CA PRO A 109 -0.24 8.62 19.23
C PRO A 109 -1.55 8.84 18.45
N ASP A 110 -2.60 9.21 19.16
CA ASP A 110 -3.82 9.69 18.51
C ASP A 110 -3.62 11.11 17.97
N GLY A 111 -4.14 11.37 16.78
CA GLY A 111 -4.02 12.67 16.14
C GLY A 111 -5.05 12.88 15.04
N ALA A 112 -5.43 14.14 14.83
CA ALA A 112 -6.35 14.57 13.81
C ALA A 112 -5.67 15.04 12.52
N GLY A 113 -4.36 15.16 12.51
CA GLY A 113 -3.59 15.65 11.38
C GLY A 113 -2.11 15.76 11.72
N GLU A 114 -1.36 16.38 10.83
CA GLU A 114 0.09 16.56 10.97
C GLU A 114 0.44 17.46 12.18
N GLU A 115 -0.48 18.36 12.56
CA GLU A 115 -0.36 19.27 13.69
C GLU A 115 -0.27 18.57 15.05
N ASP A 116 -0.78 17.34 15.16
CA ASP A 116 -0.78 16.55 16.39
C ASP A 116 0.43 15.61 16.50
N ASN A 117 1.28 15.56 15.48
CA ASN A 117 2.44 14.67 15.46
C ASN A 117 3.45 15.10 16.55
N PRO A 118 3.83 14.23 17.50
CA PRO A 118 4.84 14.56 18.49
C PRO A 118 6.23 14.62 17.85
N GLU A 119 7.03 15.59 18.29
CA GLU A 119 8.46 15.60 17.98
C GLU A 119 9.18 14.59 18.88
N GLU A 120 9.70 13.51 18.30
CA GLU A 120 10.46 12.48 19.04
C GLU A 120 11.93 12.90 19.27
N CYS A 121 12.49 13.66 18.35
CA CYS A 121 13.88 14.09 18.40
C CYS A 121 14.12 15.32 17.53
N VAL A 122 14.83 16.32 18.05
CA VAL A 122 15.24 17.51 17.32
C VAL A 122 16.73 17.71 17.50
N TRP A 123 17.47 17.78 16.38
CA TRP A 123 18.88 18.11 16.37
C TRP A 123 19.10 19.44 15.66
N ILE A 124 19.75 20.38 16.36
CA ILE A 124 20.07 21.69 15.82
C ILE A 124 21.57 21.74 15.50
N PRO A 125 21.95 22.05 14.25
CA PRO A 125 23.34 22.25 13.89
C PRO A 125 24.07 23.21 14.83
N GLY A 126 25.21 22.79 15.37
CA GLY A 126 26.02 23.58 16.30
C GLY A 126 25.51 23.64 17.75
N GLN A 127 24.27 23.22 18.03
CA GLN A 127 23.72 23.17 19.40
C GLN A 127 23.50 21.73 19.89
N GLY A 128 23.34 20.77 18.98
CA GLY A 128 23.11 19.36 19.32
C GLY A 128 21.63 19.02 19.49
N TYR A 129 21.37 17.91 20.18
CA TYR A 129 20.01 17.43 20.45
C TYR A 129 19.32 18.27 21.51
N LEU A 130 18.04 18.58 21.30
CA LEU A 130 17.21 19.20 22.33
C LEU A 130 16.90 18.19 23.46
N PRO A 131 16.79 18.66 24.71
CA PRO A 131 16.26 17.86 25.80
C PRO A 131 14.83 17.38 25.52
N ALA A 132 14.47 16.20 26.03
CA ALA A 132 13.15 15.61 25.78
C ALA A 132 11.98 16.46 26.31
N ASP A 133 12.20 17.23 27.38
CA ASP A 133 11.20 18.16 27.95
C ASP A 133 10.97 19.43 27.12
N SER A 134 11.76 19.62 26.05
CA SER A 134 11.76 20.80 25.19
C SER A 134 11.18 20.52 23.80
N LEU A 135 10.73 19.29 23.54
CA LEU A 135 10.15 18.84 22.27
C LEU A 135 8.68 19.28 22.16
N GLY A 136 8.26 19.62 20.95
CA GLY A 136 6.91 20.09 20.65
C GLY A 136 6.02 19.06 19.96
N ILE A 137 5.00 19.59 19.28
CA ILE A 137 4.11 18.85 18.37
C ILE A 137 4.06 19.61 17.04
N GLY A 138 3.75 18.92 15.95
CA GLY A 138 3.69 19.47 14.60
C GLY A 138 5.00 20.17 14.21
N GLU A 139 4.95 21.49 14.02
CA GLU A 139 6.11 22.32 13.69
C GLU A 139 6.73 23.04 14.92
N GLY A 140 6.66 22.45 16.12
CA GLY A 140 7.09 23.07 17.38
C GLY A 140 8.54 23.58 17.39
N SER A 141 9.45 22.88 16.72
CA SER A 141 10.86 23.22 16.59
C SER A 141 11.16 24.25 15.49
N LYS A 142 10.18 24.67 14.68
CA LYS A 142 10.39 25.61 13.56
C LYS A 142 11.05 26.91 13.97
N SER A 143 10.69 27.45 15.14
CA SER A 143 11.28 28.68 15.69
C SER A 143 12.77 28.55 16.05
N ARG A 144 13.28 27.31 16.15
CA ARG A 144 14.67 27.00 16.52
C ARG A 144 15.54 26.69 15.29
N MET A 145 14.94 26.57 14.11
CA MET A 145 15.68 26.31 12.88
C MET A 145 16.61 27.48 12.56
N PRO A 146 17.87 27.22 12.14
CA PRO A 146 18.78 28.28 11.74
C PRO A 146 18.17 29.13 10.61
N THR A 147 18.06 30.43 10.82
CA THR A 147 17.57 31.39 9.81
C THR A 147 18.68 31.88 8.87
N SER A 148 19.94 31.52 9.17
CA SER A 148 21.12 31.90 8.39
C SER A 148 22.11 30.73 8.32
N PRO A 149 22.92 30.63 7.25
CA PRO A 149 23.97 29.64 7.14
C PRO A 149 24.99 29.77 8.27
N ILE A 150 25.38 28.65 8.88
CA ILE A 150 26.38 28.59 9.96
C ILE A 150 27.75 29.14 9.52
N HIS A 151 28.03 29.11 8.23
CA HIS A 151 29.29 29.54 7.61
C HIS A 151 29.14 30.81 6.76
N GLY A 152 28.04 31.55 6.89
CA GLY A 152 27.82 32.78 6.13
C GLY A 152 28.43 34.00 6.84
N ASP A 153 29.23 34.79 6.11
CA ASP A 153 29.69 36.10 6.58
C ASP A 153 28.68 37.18 6.14
N GLY A 154 27.98 37.81 7.10
CA GLY A 154 27.13 38.99 6.85
C GLY A 154 25.62 38.75 6.89
N GLU A 155 24.86 39.77 6.48
CA GLU A 155 23.40 39.70 6.36
C GLU A 155 23.01 38.77 5.20
N PHE A 156 22.18 37.77 5.50
CA PHE A 156 21.73 36.76 4.56
C PHE A 156 20.20 36.83 4.42
N GLU A 157 19.72 37.00 3.20
CA GLU A 157 18.30 36.88 2.86
C GLU A 157 18.06 35.49 2.24
N ALA A 158 17.33 34.65 2.96
CA ALA A 158 16.98 33.31 2.48
C ALA A 158 16.09 33.42 1.24
N LYS A 159 16.48 32.72 0.17
CA LYS A 159 15.66 32.55 -1.03
C LYS A 159 14.96 31.21 -0.99
N GLU A 160 13.75 31.17 -1.53
CA GLU A 160 13.06 29.90 -1.78
C GLU A 160 13.84 29.09 -2.83
N HIS A 161 13.80 27.77 -2.71
CA HIS A 161 14.48 26.90 -3.67
C HIS A 161 14.03 27.18 -5.12
N ALA A 162 12.74 27.50 -5.32
CA ALA A 162 12.18 27.83 -6.63
C ALA A 162 12.83 29.08 -7.27
N ASP A 163 13.31 30.04 -6.47
CA ASP A 163 13.95 31.26 -6.98
C ASP A 163 15.43 31.04 -7.34
N LEU A 164 16.08 30.06 -6.70
CA LEU A 164 17.48 29.71 -6.94
C LEU A 164 17.63 28.80 -8.16
N THR A 165 16.70 27.84 -8.27
CA THR A 165 16.80 26.69 -9.15
C THR A 165 16.94 27.03 -10.65
N PRO A 166 16.31 28.08 -11.22
CA PRO A 166 16.54 28.47 -12.62
C PRO A 166 18.00 28.80 -12.94
N THR A 167 18.68 29.55 -12.04
CA THR A 167 20.09 29.92 -12.23
C THR A 167 21.04 28.74 -12.03
N LEU A 168 20.60 27.72 -11.29
CA LEU A 168 21.36 26.51 -10.98
C LEU A 168 21.11 25.37 -11.98
N GLY A 169 20.37 25.62 -13.07
CA GLY A 169 20.15 24.64 -14.13
C GLY A 169 18.94 23.72 -13.91
N VAL A 170 17.96 24.13 -13.11
CA VAL A 170 16.66 23.47 -13.01
C VAL A 170 15.67 24.17 -13.94
N ASP A 171 15.15 23.43 -14.90
CA ASP A 171 14.31 23.97 -15.97
C ASP A 171 12.92 23.32 -15.95
N THR A 172 12.01 23.97 -15.23
CA THR A 172 10.60 23.57 -15.10
C THR A 172 9.76 24.00 -16.29
N MET A 173 10.13 25.08 -16.98
CA MET A 173 9.40 25.56 -18.16
C MET A 173 9.52 24.57 -19.31
N GLN A 174 10.74 24.13 -19.62
CA GLN A 174 10.96 23.15 -20.68
C GLN A 174 10.35 21.79 -20.31
N ALA A 175 10.47 21.37 -19.04
CA ALA A 175 9.87 20.13 -18.58
C ALA A 175 8.33 20.17 -18.68
N SER A 176 7.71 21.31 -18.37
CA SER A 176 6.28 21.51 -18.52
C SER A 176 5.80 21.37 -19.96
N GLN A 177 6.57 21.87 -20.94
CA GLN A 177 6.26 21.67 -22.36
C GLN A 177 6.33 20.20 -22.79
N VAL A 178 7.14 19.38 -22.13
CA VAL A 178 7.37 17.98 -22.52
C VAL A 178 6.46 17.01 -21.75
N SER A 179 6.22 17.26 -20.47
CA SER A 179 5.57 16.30 -19.56
C SER A 179 4.46 16.92 -18.70
N GLY A 180 4.20 18.22 -18.80
CA GLY A 180 3.21 18.93 -17.99
C GLY A 180 3.73 19.37 -16.62
N SER A 181 2.81 19.76 -15.74
CA SER A 181 3.17 20.28 -14.41
C SER A 181 3.87 19.24 -13.53
N ARG A 182 4.68 19.72 -12.57
CA ARG A 182 5.45 18.91 -11.61
C ARG A 182 6.60 18.06 -12.19
N PHE A 183 7.05 18.37 -13.41
CA PHE A 183 8.29 17.83 -13.98
C PHE A 183 9.40 18.90 -14.01
N THR A 184 10.66 18.45 -14.02
CA THR A 184 11.82 19.34 -14.14
C THR A 184 12.97 18.67 -14.91
N TYR A 185 13.73 19.47 -15.65
CA TYR A 185 15.05 19.06 -16.13
C TYR A 185 16.12 19.57 -15.17
N LEU A 186 17.05 18.70 -14.78
CA LEU A 186 18.27 19.10 -14.09
C LEU A 186 19.43 19.17 -15.08
N LYS A 187 20.23 20.24 -15.02
CA LYS A 187 21.36 20.52 -15.91
C LYS A 187 22.61 20.86 -15.10
N GLY A 188 23.77 20.69 -15.73
CA GLY A 188 25.07 21.11 -15.18
C GLY A 188 25.37 20.51 -13.82
N ASP A 189 25.85 21.35 -12.90
CA ASP A 189 26.29 20.91 -11.57
C ASP A 189 25.13 20.44 -10.68
N THR A 190 23.90 20.92 -10.87
CA THR A 190 22.73 20.40 -10.15
C THR A 190 22.43 18.95 -10.54
N ALA A 191 22.54 18.62 -11.84
CA ALA A 191 22.40 17.23 -12.28
C ALA A 191 23.49 16.33 -11.70
N ARG A 192 24.74 16.81 -11.66
CA ARG A 192 25.87 16.08 -11.04
C ARG A 192 25.65 15.87 -9.54
N MET A 193 25.16 16.90 -8.85
CA MET A 193 24.87 16.86 -7.42
C MET A 193 23.82 15.79 -7.09
N GLN A 194 22.77 15.63 -7.90
CA GLN A 194 21.79 14.55 -7.71
C GLN A 194 22.47 13.17 -7.65
N TYR A 195 23.36 12.87 -8.59
CA TYR A 195 24.08 11.60 -8.61
C TYR A 195 25.09 11.47 -7.46
N ALA A 196 25.74 12.56 -7.06
CA ALA A 196 26.65 12.57 -5.92
C ALA A 196 25.94 12.24 -4.60
N ILE A 197 24.73 12.80 -4.38
CA ILE A 197 23.90 12.50 -3.21
C ILE A 197 23.45 11.04 -3.22
N GLN A 198 23.00 10.52 -4.37
CA GLN A 198 22.65 9.09 -4.50
C GLN A 198 23.85 8.19 -4.17
N ARG A 199 25.04 8.54 -4.66
CA ARG A 199 26.26 7.78 -4.40
C ARG A 199 26.60 7.76 -2.91
N LEU A 200 26.53 8.92 -2.25
CA LEU A 200 26.76 9.03 -0.81
C LEU A 200 25.82 8.10 -0.01
N LEU A 201 24.54 8.10 -0.35
CA LEU A 201 23.56 7.21 0.27
C LEU A 201 23.91 5.73 0.05
N PHE A 202 24.29 5.35 -1.16
CA PHE A 202 24.66 3.97 -1.47
C PHE A 202 25.89 3.52 -0.69
N ASP A 203 26.93 4.35 -0.62
CA ASP A 203 28.15 4.02 0.13
C ASP A 203 27.84 3.82 1.62
N GLU A 204 26.98 4.66 2.21
CA GLU A 204 26.54 4.53 3.60
C GLU A 204 25.74 3.23 3.84
N LEU A 205 24.77 2.91 2.98
CA LEU A 205 23.93 1.72 3.13
C LEU A 205 24.72 0.43 2.90
N LEU A 206 25.60 0.40 1.88
CA LEU A 206 26.48 -0.74 1.62
C LEU A 206 27.45 -0.97 2.80
N GLY A 207 27.98 0.12 3.39
CA GLY A 207 28.80 0.05 4.61
C GLY A 207 28.08 -0.55 5.82
N ARG A 208 26.74 -0.46 5.86
CA ARG A 208 25.87 -1.08 6.89
C ARG A 208 25.43 -2.50 6.54
N GLY A 209 25.90 -3.06 5.44
CA GLY A 209 25.61 -4.45 5.03
C GLY A 209 24.30 -4.64 4.26
N TYR A 210 23.71 -3.57 3.73
CA TYR A 210 22.57 -3.70 2.81
C TYR A 210 23.03 -4.17 1.44
N ASP A 211 22.20 -4.96 0.75
CA ASP A 211 22.42 -5.35 -0.64
C ASP A 211 21.79 -4.33 -1.59
N MET A 212 22.56 -3.88 -2.59
CA MET A 212 22.03 -3.02 -3.64
C MET A 212 21.20 -3.83 -4.63
N MET A 213 20.02 -3.31 -4.97
CA MET A 213 19.14 -3.88 -5.99
C MET A 213 18.57 -2.80 -6.90
N VAL A 214 18.35 -3.15 -8.17
CA VAL A 214 17.63 -2.33 -9.14
C VAL A 214 16.32 -3.05 -9.48
N PRO A 215 15.18 -2.63 -8.91
CA PRO A 215 13.90 -3.29 -9.14
C PRO A 215 13.28 -2.90 -10.50
N PRO A 216 12.32 -3.67 -11.02
CA PRO A 216 11.46 -3.23 -12.11
C PRO A 216 10.69 -1.95 -11.72
N LEU A 217 10.59 -1.00 -12.66
CA LEU A 217 9.83 0.25 -12.46
C LEU A 217 8.36 0.14 -12.88
N LEU A 218 8.01 -0.93 -13.60
CA LEU A 218 6.65 -1.26 -13.98
C LEU A 218 6.26 -2.58 -13.34
N VAL A 219 5.15 -2.58 -12.62
CA VAL A 219 4.67 -3.75 -11.86
C VAL A 219 3.25 -4.13 -12.24
N ARG A 220 2.93 -5.42 -12.06
CA ARG A 220 1.55 -5.90 -12.14
C ARG A 220 0.77 -5.46 -10.91
N GLU A 221 -0.54 -5.31 -11.05
CA GLU A 221 -1.47 -4.86 -10.01
C GLU A 221 -1.28 -5.55 -8.65
N ARG A 222 -1.05 -6.87 -8.64
CA ARG A 222 -0.88 -7.63 -7.39
C ARG A 222 0.22 -7.06 -6.48
N ALA A 223 1.28 -6.47 -7.06
CA ALA A 223 2.38 -5.92 -6.28
C ALA A 223 1.93 -4.73 -5.44
N LEU A 224 1.02 -3.91 -5.98
CA LEU A 224 0.53 -2.71 -5.32
C LEU A 224 -0.41 -3.03 -4.15
N TYR A 225 -1.21 -4.10 -4.25
CA TYR A 225 -1.94 -4.66 -3.10
C TYR A 225 -1.00 -5.21 -2.02
N GLY A 226 0.11 -5.85 -2.43
CA GLY A 226 1.12 -6.37 -1.50
C GLY A 226 1.79 -5.30 -0.65
N THR A 227 1.92 -4.09 -1.19
CA THR A 227 2.52 -2.90 -0.52
C THR A 227 1.49 -1.91 0.02
N SER A 228 0.20 -2.25 0.00
CA SER A 228 -0.91 -1.37 0.45
C SER A 228 -1.09 -0.06 -0.33
N HIS A 229 -0.53 0.05 -1.53
CA HIS A 229 -0.82 1.17 -2.44
C HIS A 229 -2.26 1.07 -2.97
N PHE A 230 -2.70 -0.14 -3.32
CA PHE A 230 -4.08 -0.42 -3.73
C PHE A 230 -4.83 -1.07 -2.56
N PRO A 231 -6.15 -0.81 -2.44
CA PRO A 231 -7.02 -0.13 -3.40
C PRO A 231 -7.12 1.40 -3.23
N GLU A 232 -6.65 1.95 -2.11
CA GLU A 232 -6.89 3.36 -1.73
C GLU A 232 -6.18 4.37 -2.64
N GLY A 233 -4.89 4.20 -2.90
CA GLY A 233 -4.06 5.13 -3.66
C GLY A 233 -4.10 4.93 -5.18
N ARG A 234 -5.16 4.32 -5.74
CA ARG A 234 -5.22 3.99 -7.18
C ARG A 234 -5.14 5.24 -8.06
N ASP A 235 -5.71 6.34 -7.62
CA ASP A 235 -5.69 7.65 -8.29
C ASP A 235 -4.30 8.34 -8.24
N GLN A 236 -3.37 7.82 -7.45
CA GLN A 236 -2.02 8.36 -7.27
C GLN A 236 -0.96 7.61 -8.08
N VAL A 237 -1.35 6.60 -8.86
CA VAL A 237 -0.43 5.71 -9.59
C VAL A 237 -0.64 5.80 -11.09
N TYR A 238 0.45 6.02 -11.85
CA TYR A 238 0.40 5.97 -13.32
C TYR A 238 0.17 4.54 -13.82
N ALA A 239 -0.80 4.35 -14.70
CA ALA A 239 -1.10 3.08 -15.35
C ALA A 239 -0.76 3.12 -16.84
N ILE A 240 -0.29 1.98 -17.38
CA ILE A 240 -0.11 1.74 -18.81
C ILE A 240 -1.27 0.88 -19.28
N GLU A 241 -2.05 1.42 -20.22
CA GLU A 241 -3.26 0.78 -20.76
C GLU A 241 -3.05 0.19 -22.18
N SER A 242 -1.83 0.18 -22.70
CA SER A 242 -1.58 -0.22 -24.09
C SER A 242 -1.68 -1.73 -24.31
N GLU A 243 -2.30 -2.14 -25.41
CA GLU A 243 -2.31 -3.52 -25.92
C GLU A 243 -0.92 -4.06 -26.30
N ASN A 244 0.10 -3.18 -26.34
CA ASN A 244 1.49 -3.56 -26.66
C ASN A 244 2.22 -4.25 -25.51
N VAL A 245 1.59 -4.40 -24.34
CA VAL A 245 2.14 -5.21 -23.24
C VAL A 245 1.85 -6.68 -23.52
N GLU A 246 2.86 -7.53 -23.35
CA GLU A 246 2.71 -8.99 -23.47
C GLU A 246 1.53 -9.48 -22.62
N ASP A 247 0.72 -10.38 -23.20
CA ASP A 247 -0.53 -10.90 -22.63
C ASP A 247 -1.63 -9.86 -22.36
N GLY A 248 -1.51 -8.63 -22.87
CA GLY A 248 -2.48 -7.55 -22.61
C GLY A 248 -2.55 -7.15 -21.14
N ALA A 249 -1.49 -7.41 -20.36
CA ALA A 249 -1.47 -7.12 -18.94
C ALA A 249 -1.40 -5.62 -18.65
N GLN A 250 -2.20 -5.16 -17.69
CA GLN A 250 -2.08 -3.79 -17.17
C GLN A 250 -0.83 -3.68 -16.28
N LEU A 251 -0.01 -2.67 -16.54
CA LEU A 251 1.19 -2.35 -15.75
C LEU A 251 1.05 -0.98 -15.11
N PHE A 252 1.70 -0.81 -13.97
CA PHE A 252 1.67 0.41 -13.17
C PHE A 252 3.09 0.87 -12.89
N LEU A 253 3.34 2.18 -12.99
CA LEU A 253 4.60 2.77 -12.55
C LEU A 253 4.67 2.68 -11.03
N VAL A 254 5.80 2.20 -10.51
CA VAL A 254 5.97 2.03 -9.06
C VAL A 254 5.91 3.39 -8.36
N GLY A 255 4.99 3.53 -7.40
CA GLY A 255 5.04 4.53 -6.34
C GLY A 255 5.84 3.98 -5.16
N SER A 256 6.58 4.86 -4.48
CA SER A 256 7.29 4.52 -3.24
C SER A 256 6.39 4.63 -2.03
#